data_AF-A0A948VH77-F1
#
_entry.id   AF-A0A948VH77-F1
#
_cell.length_a   1.000
_cell.length_b   1.000
_cell.length_c   1.000
_cell.angle_alpha   90.00
_cell.angle_beta   90.00
_cell.angle_gamma   90.00
#
_symmetry.space_group_name_H-M   'P 1'
#
loop_
_entity.id
_entity.type
_entity.pdbx_description
1 polymer ?
#
loop_
_entity_poly.entity_id
_entity_poly.type
_entity_poly.pdbx_seq_one_letter_code
_entity_poly.pdbx_strand_id
1 'polypeptide(L)' 'MTSKNSKVKVDSKINTDSKVKMLRNPDETLWRQVKAQAALDGVTLTQWVEEAIRIRLAQESNE' A
#
# COMPACT_ATOMS: atom_id res chain seq x y z
N MET A 1 31.26 -39.22 -3.03
CA MET A 1 30.21 -38.39 -2.39
C MET A 1 30.77 -36.99 -2.22
N THR A 2 30.15 -35.96 -2.81
CA THR A 2 30.07 -34.58 -2.28
C THR A 2 29.08 -33.82 -3.15
N SER A 3 27.81 -33.82 -2.73
CA SER A 3 26.76 -32.97 -3.29
C SER A 3 27.11 -31.51 -2.98
N LYS A 4 27.35 -30.69 -4.00
CA LYS A 4 27.51 -29.24 -3.82
C LYS A 4 26.12 -28.62 -3.73
N ASN A 5 25.69 -28.42 -2.48
CA ASN A 5 24.44 -27.77 -2.12
C ASN A 5 24.44 -26.30 -2.57
N SER A 6 23.34 -25.92 -3.19
CA SER A 6 22.99 -24.61 -3.72
C SER A 6 23.22 -23.48 -2.72
N LYS A 7 23.83 -22.38 -3.19
CA LYS A 7 23.69 -21.06 -2.56
C LYS A 7 23.36 -20.03 -3.63
N VAL A 8 22.11 -20.09 -4.10
CA VAL A 8 21.52 -18.99 -4.89
C VAL A 8 21.29 -17.84 -3.90
N LYS A 9 22.20 -16.86 -3.89
CA LYS A 9 21.91 -15.56 -3.30
C LYS A 9 20.95 -14.86 -4.26
N VAL A 10 19.66 -15.00 -3.99
CA VAL A 10 18.66 -14.14 -4.61
C VAL A 10 18.76 -12.80 -3.86
N ASP A 11 19.68 -11.95 -4.31
CA ASP A 11 19.60 -10.52 -4.05
C ASP A 11 18.40 -10.00 -4.86
N SER A 12 17.19 -10.25 -4.35
CA SER A 12 15.97 -9.61 -4.83
C SER A 12 16.10 -8.13 -4.54
N LYS A 13 16.76 -7.39 -5.44
CA LYS A 13 16.50 -5.98 -5.66
C LYS A 13 15.05 -5.87 -6.09
N ILE A 14 14.15 -5.79 -5.10
CA ILE A 14 12.79 -5.36 -5.31
C ILE A 14 12.94 -3.91 -5.77
N ASN A 15 12.92 -3.72 -7.09
CA ASN A 15 12.89 -2.39 -7.69
C ASN A 15 11.48 -1.85 -7.47
N THR A 16 11.18 -1.51 -6.23
CA THR A 16 9.94 -0.88 -5.84
C THR A 16 10.07 0.60 -6.21
N ASP A 17 9.92 0.92 -7.50
CA ASP A 17 9.53 2.26 -7.96
C ASP A 17 8.08 2.55 -7.52
N SER A 18 7.72 2.24 -6.27
CA SER A 18 6.54 2.82 -5.67
C SER A 18 6.91 4.26 -5.41
N LYS A 19 6.60 5.14 -6.37
CA LYS A 19 6.69 6.58 -6.18
C LYS A 19 5.90 6.93 -4.92
N VAL A 20 6.62 7.15 -3.81
CA VAL A 20 6.03 7.49 -2.53
C VAL A 20 5.43 8.89 -2.69
N LYS A 21 4.12 8.94 -2.93
CA LYS A 21 3.37 10.19 -2.98
C LYS A 21 2.90 10.51 -1.57
N MET A 22 3.41 11.59 -1.01
CA MET A 22 2.94 12.09 0.27
C MET A 22 1.64 12.87 0.08
N LEU A 23 0.64 12.58 0.90
CA LEU A 23 -0.56 13.41 0.99
C LEU A 23 -0.17 14.74 1.61
N ARG A 24 -0.54 15.84 0.96
CA ARG A 24 -0.19 17.18 1.41
C ARG A 24 -1.16 17.60 2.53
N ASN A 25 -0.63 17.78 3.74
CA ASN A 25 -1.32 18.31 4.91
C ASN A 25 -2.76 17.79 5.17
N PRO A 26 -2.99 16.45 5.17
CA PRO A 26 -4.25 15.88 5.63
C PRO A 26 -4.54 16.27 7.09
N ASP A 27 -5.79 16.65 7.35
CA ASP A 27 -6.28 16.99 8.69
C ASP A 27 -6.04 15.84 9.68
N GLU A 28 -5.60 16.16 10.90
CA GLU A 28 -5.26 15.12 11.90
C GLU A 28 -6.51 14.33 12.32
N THR A 29 -7.66 15.00 12.41
CA THR A 29 -8.94 14.35 12.74
C THR A 29 -9.32 13.36 11.66
N LEU A 30 -9.17 13.77 10.39
CA LEU A 30 -9.39 12.89 9.25
C LEU A 30 -8.48 11.66 9.32
N TRP A 31 -7.20 11.83 9.63
CA TRP A 31 -6.28 10.70 9.78
C TRP A 31 -6.67 9.71 10.88
N ARG A 32 -7.19 10.22 12.00
CA ARG A 32 -7.66 9.36 13.10
C ARG A 32 -8.87 8.53 12.66
N GLN A 33 -9.80 9.13 11.92
CA GLN A 33 -10.97 8.45 11.38
C GLN A 33 -10.56 7.37 10.37
N VAL A 34 -9.69 7.71 9.42
CA VAL A 34 -9.18 6.76 8.41
C VAL A 34 -8.45 5.58 9.07
N LYS A 35 -7.64 5.84 10.10
CA LYS A 35 -6.99 4.77 10.88
C LYS A 35 -7.99 3.87 11.60
N ALA A 36 -9.00 4.46 12.24
CA ALA A 36 -10.04 3.69 12.92
C ALA A 36 -10.81 2.82 11.93
N GLN A 37 -11.17 3.36 10.76
CA GLN A 37 -11.90 2.63 9.74
C GLN A 37 -11.06 1.49 9.15
N ALA A 38 -9.78 1.74 8.81
CA ALA A 38 -8.87 0.68 8.35
C ALA A 38 -8.74 -0.46 9.39
N ALA A 39 -8.69 -0.12 10.69
CA ALA A 39 -8.63 -1.10 11.75
C ALA A 39 -9.92 -1.94 11.88
N LEU A 40 -11.10 -1.30 11.70
CA LEU A 40 -12.39 -2.00 11.69
C LEU A 40 -12.51 -2.95 10.49
N ASP A 41 -12.00 -2.54 9.34
CA ASP A 41 -12.02 -3.33 8.10
C ASP A 41 -10.93 -4.42 8.08
N GLY A 42 -10.04 -4.46 9.09
CA GLY A 42 -8.97 -5.44 9.18
C GLY A 42 -7.87 -5.28 8.12
N VAL A 43 -7.75 -4.09 7.52
CA VAL A 43 -6.79 -3.78 6.45
C VAL A 43 -5.75 -2.77 6.92
N THR A 44 -4.65 -2.67 6.18
CA THR A 44 -3.66 -1.62 6.46
C THR A 44 -4.19 -0.24 6.03
N LEU A 45 -3.68 0.81 6.68
CA LEU A 45 -4.03 2.19 6.35
C LEU A 45 -3.79 2.53 4.88
N THR A 46 -2.68 2.07 4.33
CA THR A 46 -2.33 2.29 2.92
C THR A 46 -3.33 1.64 1.98
N GLN A 47 -3.67 0.37 2.21
CA GLN A 47 -4.66 -0.35 1.40
C GLN A 47 -6.02 0.33 1.43
N TRP A 48 -6.45 0.77 2.62
CA TRP A 48 -7.71 1.47 2.76
C TRP A 48 -7.75 2.76 1.93
N VAL A 49 -6.69 3.57 2.00
CA VAL A 49 -6.58 4.83 1.25
C VAL A 49 -6.52 4.58 -0.25
N GLU A 50 -5.78 3.57 -0.70
CA GLU A 50 -5.71 3.21 -2.12
C GLU A 50 -7.07 2.78 -2.67
N GLU A 51 -7.83 1.98 -1.91
CA GLU A 51 -9.17 1.54 -2.32
C GLU A 51 -10.14 2.72 -2.39
N ALA A 52 -10.12 3.62 -1.40
CA ALA A 52 -10.93 4.83 -1.41
C ALA A 52 -10.67 5.69 -2.65
N ILE A 53 -9.40 5.83 -3.07
CA ILE A 53 -9.01 6.55 -4.29
C ILE A 53 -9.53 5.83 -5.54
N ARG A 54 -9.41 4.50 -5.61
CA ARG A 54 -9.90 3.72 -6.77
C ARG A 54 -11.39 3.85 -6.95
N ILE A 55 -12.16 3.73 -5.86
CA ILE A 55 -13.61 3.87 -5.89
C ILE A 55 -13.98 5.26 -6.40
N ARG A 56 -13.31 6.32 -5.92
CA ARG A 56 -13.59 7.69 -6.35
C ARG A 56 -13.30 7.89 -7.84
N LEU A 57 -12.15 7.43 -8.31
CA LEU A 57 -11.77 7.51 -9.74
C LEU A 57 -12.74 6.73 -10.64
N ALA A 58 -13.23 5.58 -10.18
CA ALA A 58 -14.21 4.79 -10.90
C ALA A 58 -15.57 5.49 -11.01
N GLN A 59 -15.98 6.23 -9.97
CA GLN A 59 -17.18 7.07 -10.02
C GLN A 59 -17.03 8.24 -11.01
N GLU A 60 -15.89 8.94 -10.96
CA GLU A 60 -15.61 10.08 -11.85
C GLU A 60 -15.48 9.69 -13.33
N SER A 61 -15.13 8.43 -13.62
CA SER A 61 -15.03 7.94 -15.00
C SER A 61 -16.38 7.49 -15.58
N ASN A 62 -17.43 7.44 -14.76
CA ASN A 62 -18.76 6.93 -15.14
C ASN A 62 -19.85 8.02 -15.15
N GLU A 63 -19.44 9.29 -14.98
CA GLU A 63 -20.22 10.52 -15.20
C GLU A 63 -19.76 11.22 -16.48
#